data_AF-A0A3S4EKC9-F1
#
_entry.id   AF-A0A3S4EKC9-F1
#
_cell.length_a   1.000
_cell.length_b   1.000
_cell.length_c   1.000
_cell.angle_alpha   90.00
_cell.angle_beta   90.00
_cell.angle_gamma   90.00
#
_symmetry.space_group_name_H-M   'P 1'
#
loop_
_entity.id
_entity.type
_entity.pdbx_description
1 polymer ?
#
loop_
_entity_poly.entity_id
_entity_poly.type
_entity_poly.pdbx_seq_one_letter_code
_entity_poly.pdbx_strand_id
1 'polypeptide(L)'
;MSYASEGKEHWCVFPNRKSAMGAASIACRNDIGGYLNVSIRPIVSDVQPDQVYASATDWLFDSQISESSEAPASPVNKVVRKLMHELVTTLAEFPDELASVEWRDLERLLGVVFERLEFDVTVTRSAKDGGFDIVLKADGQTYLVEVKHWAQPNRVGPGVLRKFTDVAVSHGAQGLLISSSGFTSTLLRGRIELTQLPVLLGDATKIISLCRCYVQSERGVWRREKTASELLFAGAF
;
A
#
# COMPACT_ATOMS: atom_id res chain seq x y z
N MET A 1 -4.55 7.44 24.32
CA MET A 1 -4.06 6.18 23.71
C MET A 1 -3.37 5.40 24.79
N SER A 2 -3.79 4.16 25.04
CA SER A 2 -3.04 3.22 25.87
C SER A 2 -2.30 2.20 25.01
N TYR A 3 -1.24 1.62 25.56
CA TYR A 3 -0.48 0.54 24.95
C TYR A 3 0.17 -0.34 26.01
N ALA A 4 0.37 -1.63 25.70
CA ALA A 4 1.03 -2.58 26.60
C ALA A 4 2.47 -2.91 26.15
N SER A 5 3.45 -2.52 26.97
CA SER A 5 4.88 -2.81 26.79
C SER A 5 5.46 -3.47 28.04
N GLU A 6 6.29 -4.50 27.87
CA GLU A 6 6.92 -5.25 28.99
C GLU A 6 5.95 -5.70 30.10
N GLY A 7 4.70 -6.03 29.75
CA GLY A 7 3.67 -6.45 30.70
C GLY A 7 3.04 -5.33 31.53
N LYS A 8 3.30 -4.05 31.19
CA LYS A 8 2.70 -2.87 31.83
C LYS A 8 1.89 -2.05 30.82
N GLU A 9 0.77 -1.50 31.28
CA GLU A 9 -0.04 -0.58 30.48
C GLU A 9 0.42 0.88 30.68
N HIS A 10 0.62 1.58 29.58
CA HIS A 10 1.01 2.99 29.55
C HIS A 10 -0.06 3.83 28.87
N TRP A 11 -0.34 5.02 29.41
CA TRP A 11 -1.29 5.98 28.84
C TRP A 11 -0.59 7.23 28.33
N CYS A 12 -0.88 7.62 27.09
CA CYS A 12 -0.42 8.86 26.48
C CYS A 12 -1.61 9.67 25.95
N VAL A 13 -1.59 10.97 26.25
CA VAL A 13 -2.56 11.94 25.72
C VAL A 13 -1.91 12.70 24.58
N PHE A 14 -2.62 12.83 23.47
CA PHE A 14 -2.16 13.55 22.28
C PHE A 14 -3.09 14.71 21.99
N PRO A 15 -2.57 15.84 21.50
CA PRO A 15 -3.37 17.03 21.22
C PRO A 15 -4.36 16.84 20.08
N ASN A 16 -4.10 15.89 19.16
CA ASN A 16 -4.99 15.53 18.08
C ASN A 16 -4.67 14.11 17.56
N ARG A 17 -5.59 13.56 16.74
CA ARG A 17 -5.47 12.21 16.14
C ARG A 17 -4.20 12.06 15.29
N LYS A 18 -3.85 13.07 14.50
CA LYS A 18 -2.66 13.06 13.63
C LYS A 18 -1.36 12.90 14.44
N SER A 19 -1.24 13.57 15.58
CA SER A 19 -0.10 13.41 16.50
C SER A 19 -0.05 12.02 17.11
N ALA A 20 -1.20 11.46 17.49
CA ALA A 20 -1.28 10.11 18.03
C ALA A 20 -0.88 9.05 16.99
N MET A 21 -1.37 9.17 15.75
CA MET A 21 -0.98 8.29 14.63
C MET A 21 0.51 8.42 14.29
N GLY A 22 1.07 9.62 14.37
CA GLY A 22 2.51 9.86 14.18
C GLY A 22 3.37 9.13 15.22
N ALA A 23 2.98 9.20 16.50
CA ALA A 23 3.68 8.50 17.58
C ALA A 23 3.59 6.97 17.42
N ALA A 24 2.40 6.44 17.14
CA ALA A 24 2.20 5.02 16.83
C ALA A 24 3.05 4.56 15.64
N SER A 25 3.15 5.39 14.60
CA SER A 25 4.00 5.11 13.45
C SER A 25 5.48 5.04 13.79
N ILE A 26 5.99 5.93 14.65
CA ILE A 26 7.40 5.96 15.10
C ILE A 26 7.71 4.74 15.98
N ALA A 27 6.77 4.35 16.83
CA ALA A 27 6.92 3.18 17.67
C ALA A 27 7.01 1.88 16.86
N CYS A 28 6.13 1.70 15.87
CA CYS A 28 6.22 0.57 14.94
C CYS A 28 7.52 0.57 14.13
N ARG A 29 8.03 1.75 13.77
CA ARG A 29 9.24 1.90 12.94
C ARG A 29 10.52 1.45 13.64
N ASN A 30 10.63 1.66 14.95
CA ASN A 30 11.87 1.36 15.66
C ASN A 30 11.82 0.00 16.37
N ASP A 31 10.86 -0.87 16.00
CA ASP A 31 10.60 -2.16 16.66
C ASP A 31 10.68 -2.05 18.19
N ILE A 32 10.08 -1.00 18.75
CA ILE A 32 10.11 -0.73 20.19
C ILE A 32 9.11 -1.67 20.90
N GLY A 33 9.15 -2.97 20.55
CA GLY A 33 8.21 -4.03 20.89
C GLY A 33 7.37 -3.73 22.13
N GLY A 34 6.09 -3.41 21.91
CA GLY A 34 5.24 -3.01 23.05
C GLY A 34 4.04 -2.14 22.72
N TYR A 35 3.51 -2.16 21.49
CA TYR A 35 2.23 -1.51 21.19
C TYR A 35 1.18 -2.54 20.82
N LEU A 36 0.97 -3.47 21.74
CA LEU A 36 -0.12 -4.44 21.73
C LEU A 36 -1.30 -3.89 22.55
N ASN A 37 -2.53 -4.30 22.21
CA ASN A 37 -3.76 -3.90 22.90
C ASN A 37 -3.93 -2.38 23.00
N VAL A 38 -3.87 -1.70 21.86
CA VAL A 38 -3.99 -0.24 21.80
C VAL A 38 -5.44 0.17 22.05
N SER A 39 -5.67 0.96 23.10
CA SER A 39 -7.00 1.54 23.37
C SER A 39 -7.02 3.04 23.09
N ILE A 40 -8.03 3.51 22.37
CA ILE A 40 -8.18 4.91 21.98
C ILE A 40 -9.42 5.49 22.65
N ARG A 41 -9.18 6.52 23.47
CA ARG A 41 -10.21 7.36 24.07
C ARG A 41 -10.21 8.73 23.40
N PRO A 42 -11.19 9.05 22.54
CA PRO A 42 -11.36 10.41 22.08
C PRO A 42 -11.84 11.28 23.26
N ILE A 43 -11.15 12.39 23.52
CA ILE A 43 -11.54 13.35 24.56
C ILE A 43 -12.64 14.22 23.95
N VAL A 44 -13.87 13.71 23.94
CA VAL A 44 -15.09 14.42 23.54
C VAL A 44 -16.04 14.45 24.75
N SER A 45 -16.93 15.44 24.81
CA SER A 45 -17.84 15.66 25.94
C SER A 45 -18.83 14.50 26.18
N ASP A 46 -19.02 13.62 25.21
CA ASP A 46 -19.82 12.41 25.33
C ASP A 46 -18.93 11.18 25.49
N VAL A 47 -19.21 10.38 26.53
CA VAL A 47 -18.49 9.15 26.86
C VAL A 47 -18.82 8.08 25.82
N GLN A 48 -18.02 8.02 24.76
CA GLN A 48 -17.98 6.84 23.89
C GLN A 48 -17.05 5.77 24.50
N PRO A 49 -17.41 4.48 24.38
CA PRO A 49 -16.57 3.38 24.85
C PRO A 49 -15.23 3.35 24.11
N ASP A 50 -14.19 2.86 24.79
CA ASP A 50 -12.85 2.74 24.24
C ASP A 50 -12.86 1.90 22.97
N GLN A 51 -12.26 2.42 21.90
CA GLN A 51 -11.95 1.61 20.73
C GLN A 51 -10.69 0.80 21.03
N VAL A 52 -10.80 -0.52 21.01
CA VAL A 52 -9.70 -1.45 21.33
C VAL A 52 -9.20 -2.11 20.05
N TYR A 53 -7.90 -2.05 19.84
CA TYR A 53 -7.20 -2.61 18.69
C TYR A 53 -6.15 -3.61 19.15
N ALA A 54 -5.99 -4.73 18.44
CA ALA A 54 -4.99 -5.74 18.79
C ALA A 54 -3.55 -5.18 18.70
N SER A 55 -3.32 -4.21 17.80
CA SER A 55 -2.03 -3.54 17.64
C SER A 55 -2.17 -2.08 17.19
N ALA A 56 -1.08 -1.32 17.33
CA ALA A 56 -0.98 0.02 16.74
C ALA A 56 -1.12 0.01 15.21
N THR A 57 -0.73 -1.08 14.55
CA THR A 57 -0.94 -1.28 13.12
C THR A 57 -2.42 -1.39 12.79
N ASP A 58 -3.19 -2.20 13.51
CA ASP A 58 -4.63 -2.35 13.28
C ASP A 58 -5.37 -1.02 13.46
N TRP A 59 -4.99 -0.24 14.48
CA TRP A 59 -5.54 1.09 14.68
C TRP A 59 -5.21 2.07 13.54
N LEU A 60 -4.00 2.00 12.99
CA LEU A 60 -3.62 2.84 11.84
C LEU A 60 -4.40 2.49 10.57
N PHE A 61 -4.92 1.27 10.46
CA PHE A 61 -5.61 0.76 9.27
C PHE A 61 -7.13 0.64 9.42
N ASP A 62 -7.67 0.90 10.62
CA ASP A 62 -9.10 0.97 10.85
C ASP A 62 -9.74 2.16 10.11
N SER A 63 -10.69 1.83 9.23
CA SER A 63 -11.31 2.73 8.26
C SER A 63 -12.65 3.30 8.72
N GLN A 64 -13.06 3.07 9.97
CA GLN A 64 -14.35 3.54 10.48
C GLN A 64 -14.41 4.99 10.99
N ILE A 65 -13.39 5.83 10.76
CA ILE A 65 -13.51 7.26 11.05
C ILE A 65 -13.31 8.05 9.78
N SER A 66 -14.43 8.30 9.13
CA SER A 66 -14.62 9.30 8.08
C SER A 66 -14.21 10.68 8.62
N GLU A 67 -12.96 11.06 8.40
CA GLU A 67 -12.62 12.46 8.25
C GLU A 67 -13.24 12.92 6.92
N SER A 68 -14.55 13.17 6.97
CA SER A 68 -15.27 14.04 6.05
C SER A 68 -14.74 15.46 6.25
N SER A 69 -13.56 15.71 5.69
CA SER A 69 -13.04 17.04 5.46
C SER A 69 -12.37 16.99 4.09
N GLU A 70 -13.18 17.09 3.03
CA GLU A 70 -12.72 17.60 1.75
C GLU A 70 -12.26 19.05 1.94
N ALA A 71 -11.08 19.21 2.53
CA ALA A 71 -10.34 20.44 2.38
C ALA A 71 -10.08 20.60 0.87
N PRO A 72 -10.33 21.78 0.29
CA PRO A 72 -10.16 21.98 -1.15
C PRO A 72 -8.74 21.55 -1.53
N ALA A 73 -8.65 20.64 -2.51
CA ALA A 73 -7.38 20.07 -2.94
C ALA A 73 -6.41 21.21 -3.24
N SER A 74 -5.32 21.28 -2.46
CA SER A 74 -4.26 22.29 -2.60
C SER A 74 -3.90 22.45 -4.08
N PRO A 75 -3.69 23.68 -4.60
CA PRO A 75 -3.21 23.88 -5.97
C PRO A 75 -1.99 23.02 -6.30
N VAL A 76 -1.13 22.77 -5.30
CA VAL A 76 0.02 21.86 -5.41
C VAL A 76 -0.42 20.43 -5.75
N ASN A 77 -1.45 19.89 -5.08
CA ASN A 77 -1.96 18.54 -5.35
C ASN A 77 -2.53 18.41 -6.77
N LYS A 78 -3.13 19.49 -7.30
CA LYS A 78 -3.60 19.51 -8.70
C LYS A 78 -2.43 19.42 -9.69
N VAL A 79 -1.35 20.17 -9.43
CA VAL A 79 -0.13 20.13 -10.26
C VAL A 79 0.52 18.75 -10.19
N VAL A 80 0.65 18.17 -9.00
CA VAL A 80 1.22 16.82 -8.81
C VAL A 80 0.38 15.77 -9.53
N ARG A 81 -0.95 15.82 -9.41
CA ARG A 81 -1.84 14.90 -10.15
C ARG A 81 -1.70 15.02 -11.66
N LYS A 82 -1.58 16.24 -12.18
CA LYS A 82 -1.32 16.46 -13.61
C LYS A 82 0.02 15.86 -14.03
N LEU A 83 1.08 16.06 -13.25
CA LEU A 83 2.38 15.47 -13.52
C LEU A 83 2.32 13.93 -13.53
N MET A 84 1.64 13.32 -12.55
CA MET A 84 1.47 11.86 -12.50
C MET A 84 0.68 11.35 -13.70
N HIS A 85 -0.37 12.06 -14.13
CA HIS A 85 -1.12 11.73 -15.34
C HIS A 85 -0.24 11.72 -16.60
N GLU A 86 0.58 12.76 -16.80
CA GLU A 86 1.51 12.83 -17.93
C GLU A 86 2.53 11.69 -17.87
N LEU A 87 3.04 11.37 -16.67
CA LEU A 87 3.98 10.26 -16.48
C LEU A 87 3.34 8.91 -16.81
N VAL A 88 2.12 8.64 -16.33
CA VAL A 88 1.38 7.40 -16.65
C VAL A 88 1.14 7.26 -18.15
N THR A 89 0.72 8.36 -18.80
CA THR A 89 0.46 8.37 -20.24
C THR A 89 1.74 8.12 -21.03
N THR A 90 2.84 8.75 -20.63
CA THR A 90 4.16 8.55 -21.23
C THR A 90 4.60 7.09 -21.11
N LEU A 91 4.48 6.46 -19.94
CA LEU A 91 4.84 5.05 -19.77
C LEU A 91 3.93 4.09 -20.54
N ALA A 92 2.64 4.42 -20.68
CA ALA A 92 1.71 3.60 -21.45
C ALA A 92 2.08 3.54 -22.95
N GLU A 93 2.66 4.63 -23.48
CA GLU A 93 3.11 4.80 -24.86
C GLU A 93 4.57 4.36 -25.07
N PHE A 94 5.45 4.65 -24.11
CA PHE A 94 6.90 4.36 -24.15
C PHE A 94 7.32 3.49 -22.96
N PRO A 95 7.04 2.17 -22.98
CA PRO A 95 7.35 1.25 -21.88
C PRO A 95 8.82 1.19 -21.48
N ASP A 96 9.74 1.41 -22.42
CA ASP A 96 11.19 1.32 -22.20
C ASP A 96 11.71 2.42 -21.25
N GLU A 97 10.96 3.51 -21.09
CA GLU A 97 11.28 4.60 -20.17
C GLU A 97 10.99 4.28 -18.69
N LEU A 98 10.40 3.10 -18.39
CA LEU A 98 10.11 2.71 -17.01
C LEU A 98 11.37 2.71 -16.13
N ALA A 99 12.54 2.38 -16.68
CA ALA A 99 13.80 2.38 -15.95
C ALA A 99 14.32 3.80 -15.62
N SER A 100 13.80 4.83 -16.29
CA SER A 100 14.13 6.24 -16.08
C SER A 100 13.34 6.87 -14.93
N VAL A 101 12.31 6.19 -14.43
CA VAL A 101 11.40 6.70 -13.39
C VAL A 101 12.03 6.54 -12.02
N GLU A 102 12.01 7.60 -11.20
CA GLU A 102 12.49 7.51 -9.82
C GLU A 102 11.56 6.62 -8.97
N TRP A 103 12.14 5.86 -8.04
CA TRP A 103 11.41 4.85 -7.28
C TRP A 103 10.18 5.42 -6.53
N ARG A 104 10.26 6.62 -5.95
CA ARG A 104 9.11 7.25 -5.27
C ARG A 104 8.06 7.73 -6.24
N ASP A 105 8.48 8.17 -7.42
CA ASP A 105 7.55 8.59 -8.46
C ASP A 105 6.81 7.37 -9.02
N LEU A 106 7.45 6.19 -9.08
CA LEU A 106 6.76 4.94 -9.40
C LEU A 106 5.71 4.55 -8.33
N GLU A 107 6.03 4.65 -7.04
CA GLU A 107 5.07 4.38 -5.95
C GLU A 107 3.86 5.34 -6.03
N ARG A 108 4.12 6.64 -6.19
CA ARG A 108 3.07 7.66 -6.33
C ARG A 108 2.23 7.44 -7.58
N LEU A 109 2.88 7.10 -8.69
CA LEU A 109 2.23 6.80 -9.95
C LEU A 109 1.27 5.62 -9.77
N LEU A 110 1.72 4.52 -9.16
CA LEU A 110 0.88 3.37 -8.90
C LEU A 110 -0.30 3.71 -7.99
N GLY A 111 -0.08 4.55 -6.97
CA GLY A 111 -1.17 5.08 -6.14
C GLY A 111 -2.25 5.79 -6.96
N VAL A 112 -1.87 6.75 -7.82
CA VAL A 112 -2.81 7.46 -8.71
C VAL A 112 -3.50 6.52 -9.69
N VAL A 113 -2.78 5.51 -10.19
CA VAL A 113 -3.34 4.51 -11.08
C VAL A 113 -4.42 3.69 -10.37
N PHE A 114 -4.15 3.19 -9.16
CA PHE A 114 -5.12 2.40 -8.41
C PHE A 114 -6.34 3.24 -7.97
N GLU A 115 -6.14 4.50 -7.57
CA GLU A 115 -7.26 5.41 -7.26
C GLU A 115 -8.21 5.52 -8.46
N ARG A 116 -7.64 5.69 -9.66
CA ARG A 116 -8.43 5.81 -10.88
C ARG A 116 -9.12 4.51 -11.29
N LEU A 117 -8.54 3.37 -10.94
CA LEU A 117 -9.13 2.04 -11.17
C LEU A 117 -10.14 1.65 -10.07
N GLU A 118 -10.63 2.62 -9.29
CA GLU A 118 -11.69 2.49 -8.29
C GLU A 118 -11.29 1.61 -7.09
N PHE A 119 -10.02 1.71 -6.65
CA PHE A 119 -9.60 1.24 -5.34
C PHE A 119 -9.64 2.39 -4.34
N ASP A 120 -9.97 2.08 -3.08
CA ASP A 120 -9.62 2.95 -1.96
C ASP A 120 -8.13 2.72 -1.64
N VAL A 121 -7.33 3.79 -1.74
CA VAL A 121 -5.86 3.72 -1.78
C VAL A 121 -5.26 4.46 -0.59
N THR A 122 -4.36 3.78 0.11
CA THR A 122 -3.48 4.40 1.10
C THR A 122 -2.03 4.11 0.74
N VAL A 123 -1.30 5.13 0.28
CA VAL A 123 0.15 5.05 0.07
C VAL A 123 0.85 5.20 1.42
N THR A 124 1.68 4.22 1.79
CA THR A 124 2.41 4.27 3.06
C THR A 124 3.53 5.32 2.97
N ARG A 125 3.84 5.97 4.08
CA ARG A 125 4.98 6.91 4.09
C ARG A 125 6.27 6.10 4.00
N SER A 126 7.30 6.66 3.37
CA SER A 126 8.65 6.10 3.12
C SER A 126 9.49 5.74 4.36
N ALA A 127 8.83 5.53 5.49
CA ALA A 127 9.36 5.51 6.83
C ALA A 127 8.99 4.23 7.59
N LYS A 128 8.57 3.14 6.94
CA LYS A 128 8.19 1.94 7.68
C LYS A 128 8.76 0.65 7.09
N ASP A 129 9.31 -0.13 8.00
CA ASP A 129 9.71 -1.53 7.92
C ASP A 129 8.51 -2.50 7.85
N GLY A 130 7.36 -2.03 7.32
CA GLY A 130 6.12 -2.80 7.22
C GLY A 130 6.10 -3.79 6.05
N GLY A 131 7.03 -3.65 5.10
CA GLY A 131 7.19 -4.56 3.96
C GLY A 131 6.13 -4.43 2.86
N PHE A 132 5.40 -3.31 2.80
CA PHE A 132 4.49 -2.92 1.70
C PHE A 132 4.44 -1.39 1.53
N ASP A 133 4.21 -0.94 0.29
CA ASP A 133 4.20 0.47 -0.09
C ASP A 133 2.78 1.03 -0.28
N ILE A 134 1.82 0.19 -0.68
CA ILE A 134 0.43 0.61 -0.95
C ILE A 134 -0.57 -0.38 -0.35
N VAL A 135 -1.60 0.15 0.30
CA VAL A 135 -2.79 -0.61 0.71
C VAL A 135 -3.93 -0.26 -0.24
N LEU A 136 -4.59 -1.29 -0.77
CA LEU A 136 -5.77 -1.16 -1.61
C LEU A 136 -6.96 -1.83 -0.93
N LYS A 137 -8.13 -1.19 -0.98
CA LYS A 137 -9.39 -1.80 -0.57
C LYS A 137 -10.40 -1.72 -1.70
N ALA A 138 -11.02 -2.84 -2.02
CA ALA A 138 -12.10 -2.92 -3.00
C ALA A 138 -12.85 -4.24 -2.83
N ASP A 139 -14.14 -4.24 -3.17
CA ASP A 139 -15.00 -5.44 -3.15
C ASP A 139 -15.00 -6.18 -1.79
N GLY A 140 -14.87 -5.42 -0.69
CA GLY A 140 -14.81 -5.96 0.68
C GLY A 140 -13.48 -6.62 1.04
N GLN A 141 -12.47 -6.55 0.18
CA GLN A 141 -11.16 -7.18 0.36
C GLN A 141 -10.05 -6.14 0.52
N THR A 142 -9.00 -6.55 1.23
CA THR A 142 -7.76 -5.77 1.38
C THR A 142 -6.65 -6.42 0.57
N TYR A 143 -5.91 -5.59 -0.16
CA TYR A 143 -4.74 -5.98 -0.93
C TYR A 143 -3.53 -5.15 -0.50
N LEU A 144 -2.38 -5.81 -0.38
CA LEU A 144 -1.10 -5.14 -0.14
C LEU A 144 -0.28 -5.14 -1.43
N VAL A 145 0.38 -4.03 -1.72
CA VAL A 145 1.31 -3.91 -2.85
C VAL A 145 2.68 -3.50 -2.32
N GLU A 146 3.69 -4.28 -2.67
CA GLU A 146 5.10 -3.97 -2.42
C GLU A 146 5.76 -3.69 -3.78
N VAL A 147 6.49 -2.58 -3.89
CA VAL A 147 7.13 -2.12 -5.12
C VAL A 147 8.65 -2.21 -4.95
N LYS A 148 9.30 -2.89 -5.90
CA LYS A 148 10.76 -2.97 -5.99
C LYS A 148 11.23 -2.37 -7.29
N HIS A 149 11.85 -1.19 -7.19
CA HIS A 149 12.45 -0.50 -8.32
C HIS A 149 13.97 -0.49 -8.18
N TRP A 150 14.63 -1.56 -8.66
CA TRP A 150 16.09 -1.71 -8.55
C TRP A 150 16.77 -1.43 -9.89
N ALA A 151 17.95 -0.82 -9.86
CA ALA A 151 18.77 -0.66 -11.05
C ALA A 151 19.16 -2.03 -11.62
N GLN A 152 18.95 -2.22 -12.92
CA GLN A 152 19.43 -3.42 -13.62
C GLN A 152 20.96 -3.54 -13.48
N PRO A 153 21.51 -4.76 -13.36
CA PRO A 153 20.86 -6.07 -13.52
C PRO A 153 20.28 -6.65 -12.21
N ASN A 154 20.16 -5.87 -11.13
CA ASN A 154 19.67 -6.39 -9.85
C ASN A 154 18.20 -6.81 -9.95
N ARG A 155 17.89 -8.04 -9.51
CA ARG A 155 16.55 -8.62 -9.55
C ARG A 155 16.11 -9.08 -8.18
N VAL A 156 14.80 -9.05 -7.94
CA VAL A 156 14.22 -9.43 -6.66
C VAL A 156 14.38 -10.94 -6.41
N GLY A 157 14.96 -11.27 -5.25
CA GLY A 157 15.23 -12.65 -4.83
C GLY A 157 14.23 -13.21 -3.81
N PRO A 158 14.28 -14.52 -3.52
CA PRO A 158 13.25 -15.23 -2.73
C PRO A 158 13.07 -14.70 -1.31
N GLY A 159 14.11 -14.09 -0.72
CA GLY A 159 14.02 -13.50 0.61
C GLY A 159 13.02 -12.34 0.71
N VAL A 160 12.88 -11.53 -0.36
CA VAL A 160 11.90 -10.43 -0.40
C VAL A 160 10.48 -11.00 -0.48
N LEU A 161 10.26 -11.97 -1.36
CA LEU A 161 8.97 -12.64 -1.50
C LEU A 161 8.53 -13.28 -0.19
N ARG A 162 9.43 -14.00 0.51
CA ARG A 162 9.11 -14.64 1.79
C ARG A 162 8.67 -13.61 2.83
N LYS A 163 9.46 -12.55 3.04
CA LYS A 163 9.12 -11.49 3.99
C LYS A 163 7.76 -10.86 3.69
N PHE A 164 7.52 -10.53 2.42
CA PHE A 164 6.26 -9.92 2.04
C PHE A 164 5.07 -10.89 2.16
N THR A 165 5.29 -12.19 1.93
CA THR A 165 4.28 -13.22 2.16
C THR A 165 3.89 -13.29 3.63
N ASP A 166 4.86 -13.29 4.55
CA ASP A 166 4.60 -13.29 5.99
C ASP A 166 3.76 -12.07 6.42
N VAL A 167 4.03 -10.91 5.82
CA VAL A 167 3.26 -9.68 6.01
C VAL A 167 1.83 -9.78 5.46
N ALA A 168 1.66 -10.29 4.24
CA ALA A 168 0.33 -10.47 3.64
C ALA A 168 -0.54 -11.42 4.47
N VAL A 169 0.04 -12.54 4.92
CA VAL A 169 -0.65 -13.52 5.79
C VAL A 169 -1.05 -12.90 7.12
N SER A 170 -0.15 -12.14 7.78
CA SER A 170 -0.45 -11.53 9.08
C SER A 170 -1.57 -10.49 9.01
N HIS A 171 -1.77 -9.86 7.85
CA HIS A 171 -2.85 -8.91 7.61
C HIS A 171 -4.12 -9.54 7.02
N GLY A 172 -4.14 -10.87 6.79
CA GLY A 172 -5.26 -11.56 6.13
C GLY A 172 -5.54 -11.02 4.72
N ALA A 173 -4.51 -10.50 4.05
CA ALA A 173 -4.63 -9.79 2.78
C ALA A 173 -3.99 -10.60 1.64
N GLN A 174 -4.46 -10.36 0.41
CA GLN A 174 -3.74 -10.81 -0.78
C GLN A 174 -2.63 -9.80 -1.12
N GLY A 175 -1.49 -10.28 -1.62
CA GLY A 175 -0.35 -9.44 -1.94
C GLY A 175 -0.05 -9.37 -3.43
N LEU A 176 0.43 -8.21 -3.90
CA LEU A 176 1.05 -8.05 -5.21
C LEU A 176 2.46 -7.49 -5.02
N LEU A 177 3.49 -8.30 -5.30
CA LEU A 177 4.87 -7.85 -5.32
C LEU A 177 5.23 -7.43 -6.75
N ILE A 178 5.44 -6.14 -6.95
CA ILE A 178 5.78 -5.54 -8.24
C ILE A 178 7.29 -5.30 -8.31
N SER A 179 7.93 -5.70 -9.41
CA SER A 179 9.34 -5.40 -9.67
C SER A 179 9.56 -4.86 -11.08
N SER A 180 10.10 -3.65 -11.20
CA SER A 180 10.45 -3.07 -12.52
C SER A 180 11.65 -3.78 -13.17
N SER A 181 12.56 -4.32 -12.38
CA SER A 181 13.72 -5.08 -12.86
C SER A 181 13.45 -6.59 -12.98
N GLY A 182 12.28 -7.03 -12.55
CA GLY A 182 11.86 -8.43 -12.53
C GLY A 182 12.45 -9.23 -11.35
N PHE A 183 12.41 -10.56 -11.50
CA PHE A 183 12.71 -11.52 -10.43
C PHE A 183 13.86 -12.46 -10.82
N THR A 184 14.57 -12.99 -9.82
CA THR A 184 15.62 -13.98 -10.06
C THR A 184 15.02 -15.31 -10.52
N SER A 185 15.75 -16.07 -11.34
CA SER A 185 15.35 -17.40 -11.78
C SER A 185 15.10 -18.36 -10.60
N THR A 186 15.87 -18.22 -9.52
CA THR A 186 15.67 -18.97 -8.28
C THR A 186 14.31 -18.70 -7.65
N LEU A 187 13.89 -17.43 -7.57
CA LEU A 187 12.57 -17.07 -7.05
C LEU A 187 11.46 -17.66 -7.92
N LEU A 188 11.57 -17.50 -9.25
CA LEU A 188 10.56 -18.00 -10.19
C LEU A 188 10.39 -19.52 -10.12
N ARG A 189 11.49 -20.28 -9.96
CA ARG A 189 11.44 -21.74 -9.80
C ARG A 189 10.76 -22.14 -8.49
N GLY A 190 11.20 -21.55 -7.36
CA GLY A 190 10.60 -21.84 -6.05
C GLY A 190 9.12 -21.46 -5.95
N ARG A 191 8.66 -20.53 -6.79
CA ARG A 191 7.24 -20.16 -6.91
C ARG A 191 6.38 -21.26 -7.51
N ILE A 192 6.85 -21.87 -8.61
CA ILE A 192 6.12 -22.95 -9.30
C ILE A 192 5.86 -24.12 -8.35
N GLU A 193 6.79 -24.35 -7.42
CA GLU A 193 6.72 -25.41 -6.40
C GLU A 193 5.73 -25.10 -5.25
N LEU A 194 5.30 -23.84 -5.07
CA LEU A 194 4.51 -23.37 -3.92
C LEU A 194 3.26 -22.57 -4.35
N THR A 195 2.37 -23.22 -5.09
CA THR A 195 1.20 -22.61 -5.78
C THR A 195 0.11 -22.01 -4.86
N GLN A 196 0.32 -21.94 -3.54
CA GLN A 196 -0.69 -21.48 -2.56
C GLN A 196 -0.34 -20.19 -1.82
N LEU A 197 0.72 -19.46 -2.21
CA LEU A 197 1.05 -18.22 -1.53
C LEU A 197 0.00 -17.12 -1.86
N PRO A 198 -0.43 -16.32 -0.87
CA PRO A 198 -1.38 -15.22 -1.10
C PRO A 198 -0.77 -14.05 -1.90
N VAL A 199 0.50 -14.16 -2.30
CA VAL A 199 1.25 -13.12 -3.01
C VAL A 199 1.42 -13.50 -4.49
N LEU A 200 0.98 -12.59 -5.36
CA LEU A 200 1.22 -12.63 -6.79
C LEU A 200 2.38 -11.71 -7.22
N LEU A 201 3.07 -12.03 -8.31
CA LEU A 201 4.19 -11.25 -8.81
C LEU A 201 3.81 -10.50 -10.08
N GLY A 202 4.12 -9.21 -10.11
CA GLY A 202 4.03 -8.37 -11.29
C GLY A 202 5.42 -7.89 -11.71
N ASP A 203 5.78 -8.06 -12.97
CA ASP A 203 6.99 -7.45 -13.51
C ASP A 203 6.69 -6.09 -14.19
N ALA A 204 7.65 -5.57 -14.98
CA ALA A 204 7.45 -4.37 -15.78
C ALA A 204 6.18 -4.42 -16.64
N THR A 205 5.84 -5.58 -17.22
CA THR A 205 4.64 -5.75 -18.03
C THR A 205 3.38 -5.46 -17.22
N LYS A 206 3.36 -5.84 -15.94
CA LYS A 206 2.24 -5.53 -15.05
C LYS A 206 2.10 -4.03 -14.82
N ILE A 207 3.20 -3.31 -14.55
CA ILE A 207 3.19 -1.85 -14.37
C ILE A 207 2.62 -1.16 -15.62
N ILE A 208 3.10 -1.55 -16.81
CA ILE A 208 2.67 -0.97 -18.08
C ILE A 208 1.19 -1.29 -18.38
N SER A 209 0.74 -2.51 -18.06
CA SER A 209 -0.68 -2.86 -18.21
C SER A 209 -1.59 -2.00 -17.32
N LEU A 210 -1.18 -1.73 -16.07
CA LEU A 210 -1.90 -0.83 -15.16
C LEU A 210 -1.95 0.61 -15.72
N CYS A 211 -0.84 1.11 -16.28
CA CYS A 211 -0.80 2.41 -16.94
C CYS A 211 -1.75 2.49 -18.14
N ARG A 212 -1.81 1.42 -18.95
CA ARG A 212 -2.73 1.34 -20.10
C ARG A 212 -4.20 1.29 -19.66
N CYS A 213 -4.51 0.54 -18.60
CA CYS A 213 -5.85 0.53 -18.00
C CYS A 213 -6.25 1.92 -17.51
N TYR A 214 -5.34 2.64 -16.86
CA TYR A 214 -5.55 4.03 -16.46
C TYR A 214 -5.91 4.92 -17.65
N VAL A 215 -5.11 4.92 -18.72
CA VAL A 215 -5.36 5.75 -19.92
C VAL A 215 -6.70 5.39 -20.58
N GLN A 216 -7.07 4.11 -20.62
CA GLN A 216 -8.37 3.68 -21.16
C GLN A 216 -9.54 4.19 -20.31
N SER A 217 -9.38 4.26 -18.99
CA SER A 217 -10.38 4.82 -18.07
C SER A 217 -10.55 6.33 -18.19
N GLU A 218 -9.47 7.07 -18.47
CA GLU A 218 -9.55 8.51 -18.76
C GLU A 218 -10.35 8.82 -20.02
N ARG A 219 -10.26 7.97 -21.04
CA ARG A 219 -10.97 8.15 -22.32
C ARG A 219 -12.45 7.77 -22.26
N GLY A 220 -12.97 7.38 -21.08
CA GLY A 220 -14.36 6.93 -20.91
C GLY A 220 -14.68 5.60 -21.59
N VAL A 221 -13.67 4.88 -22.06
CA VAL A 221 -13.80 3.58 -22.75
C VAL A 221 -13.84 2.41 -21.75
N TRP A 222 -13.47 2.66 -20.51
CA TRP A 222 -13.39 1.64 -19.48
C TRP A 222 -14.55 1.77 -18.48
N ARG A 223 -15.34 0.71 -18.32
CA ARG A 223 -16.15 0.44 -17.14
C ARG A 223 -15.55 -0.76 -16.42
N ARG A 224 -15.60 -0.76 -15.09
CA ARG A 224 -15.14 -1.88 -14.27
C ARG A 224 -16.08 -3.08 -14.43
N GLU A 225 -15.87 -3.85 -15.51
CA GLU A 225 -16.56 -5.14 -15.74
C GLU A 225 -15.90 -6.28 -14.95
N LYS A 226 -14.64 -6.11 -14.57
CA LYS A 226 -13.83 -7.07 -13.81
C LYS A 226 -13.83 -6.76 -12.33
N THR A 227 -13.72 -7.79 -11.49
CA THR A 227 -13.53 -7.60 -10.05
C THR A 227 -12.18 -6.94 -9.73
N ALA A 228 -12.05 -6.37 -8.52
CA ALA A 228 -10.79 -5.82 -7.99
C ALA A 228 -9.63 -6.81 -8.19
N SER A 229 -9.90 -8.06 -7.78
CA SER A 229 -8.94 -9.16 -7.78
C SER A 229 -8.51 -9.50 -9.21
N GLU A 230 -9.46 -9.65 -10.13
CA GLU A 230 -9.17 -9.94 -11.54
C GLU A 230 -8.33 -8.85 -12.20
N LEU A 231 -8.62 -7.58 -11.91
CA LEU A 231 -7.83 -6.46 -12.44
C LEU A 231 -6.43 -6.43 -11.81
N LEU A 232 -6.35 -6.54 -10.49
CA LEU A 232 -5.10 -6.46 -9.75
C LEU A 232 -4.16 -7.61 -10.13
N PHE A 233 -4.70 -8.80 -10.38
CA PHE A 233 -3.90 -10.00 -10.61
C PHE A 233 -3.87 -10.48 -12.06
N ALA A 234 -4.59 -9.83 -12.98
CA ALA A 234 -4.45 -10.11 -14.41
C ALA A 234 -2.99 -10.00 -14.86
N GLY A 235 -2.47 -11.08 -15.45
CA GLY A 235 -1.08 -11.17 -15.94
C GLY A 235 -0.02 -11.27 -14.85
N ALA A 236 -0.41 -11.28 -13.57
CA ALA A 236 0.49 -11.64 -12.49
C ALA A 236 0.63 -13.17 -12.46
N PHE A 237 1.83 -13.65 -12.20
CA PHE A 237 2.14 -15.08 -12.07
C PHE A 237 2.65 -15.34 -10.68
#